data_AF-A0A139NGM7-F1
#
_entry.id   AF-A0A139NGM7-F1
#
_cell.length_a   1.000
_cell.length_b   1.000
_cell.length_c   1.000
_cell.angle_alpha   90.00
_cell.angle_beta   90.00
_cell.angle_gamma   90.00
#
_symmetry.space_group_name_H-M   'P 1'
#
loop_
_entity.id
_entity.type
_entity.pdbx_description
1 polymer ?
#
loop_
_entity_poly.entity_id
_entity_poly.type
_entity_poly.pdbx_seq_one_letter_code
_entity_poly.pdbx_strand_id
1 'polypeptide(L)'
;MRRTLDTIESLVETERQETTFAYYASKFLRQFQYTKPAKMRGLDGATLGIIESQHRKITYRMKHRGMYWSRKGGLTMAQMILLAHKDELRDLFFGSWREDYQKYQSLEKLTVERVTRPARVDRTKDYNLPTFNENFDWRMGGKKK
;
A
#
# COMPACT_ATOMS: atom_id res chain seq x y z
N MET A 1 -6.19 -33.55 20.59
CA MET A 1 -6.68 -32.17 20.75
C MET A 1 -7.99 -32.10 21.51
N ARG A 2 -9.06 -32.79 21.08
CA ARG A 2 -10.35 -32.75 21.80
C ARG A 2 -10.24 -33.39 23.19
N ARG A 3 -9.74 -34.63 23.26
CA ARG A 3 -9.43 -35.33 24.52
C ARG A 3 -8.59 -34.53 25.51
N THR A 4 -7.59 -33.79 25.04
CA THR A 4 -6.73 -32.97 25.92
C THR A 4 -7.47 -31.76 26.47
N LEU A 5 -8.38 -31.16 25.69
CA LEU A 5 -9.23 -30.08 26.19
C LEU A 5 -10.25 -30.64 27.19
N ASP A 6 -10.84 -31.79 26.93
CA ASP A 6 -11.78 -32.45 27.85
C ASP A 6 -11.10 -32.77 29.20
N THR A 7 -9.82 -33.18 29.19
CA THR A 7 -9.04 -33.36 30.43
C THR A 7 -8.79 -32.03 31.14
N ILE A 8 -8.46 -30.96 30.42
CA ILE A 8 -8.24 -29.65 31.05
C ILE A 8 -9.55 -29.10 31.63
N GLU A 9 -10.68 -29.30 30.94
CA GLU A 9 -12.01 -28.91 31.42
C GLU A 9 -12.33 -29.58 32.77
N SER A 10 -11.96 -30.85 32.94
CA SER A 10 -12.14 -31.57 34.22
C SER A 10 -11.28 -31.04 35.38
N LEU A 11 -10.21 -30.28 35.09
CA LEU A 11 -9.32 -29.67 36.08
C LEU A 11 -9.72 -28.21 36.41
N VAL A 12 -10.75 -27.68 35.76
CA VAL A 12 -11.24 -26.34 36.02
C VAL A 12 -12.21 -26.38 37.19
N GLU A 13 -11.95 -25.57 38.22
CA GLU A 13 -12.74 -25.59 39.46
C GLU A 13 -13.52 -24.29 39.70
N THR A 14 -13.04 -23.17 39.16
CA THR A 14 -13.63 -21.84 39.39
C THR A 14 -14.35 -21.32 38.13
N GLU A 15 -15.48 -20.63 38.30
CA GLU A 15 -16.24 -20.00 37.20
C GLU A 15 -15.38 -19.02 36.34
N ARG A 16 -14.45 -18.30 36.96
CA ARG A 16 -13.46 -17.46 36.24
C ARG A 16 -12.53 -18.27 35.35
N GLN A 17 -12.15 -19.47 35.78
CA GLN A 17 -11.30 -20.37 35.00
C GLN A 17 -12.12 -21.01 33.88
N GLU A 18 -13.39 -21.36 34.10
CA GLU A 18 -14.29 -21.89 33.06
C GLU A 18 -14.48 -20.90 31.92
N THR A 19 -14.81 -19.66 32.24
CA THR A 19 -14.98 -18.59 31.24
C THR A 19 -13.70 -18.35 30.43
N THR A 20 -12.55 -18.33 31.12
CA THR A 20 -11.23 -18.20 30.49
C THR A 20 -10.90 -19.41 29.61
N PHE A 21 -11.16 -20.62 30.10
CA PHE A 21 -10.94 -21.88 29.40
C PHE A 21 -11.80 -21.96 28.14
N ALA A 22 -13.11 -21.69 28.25
CA ALA A 22 -14.04 -21.70 27.12
C ALA A 22 -13.60 -20.70 26.02
N TYR A 23 -13.15 -19.51 26.41
CA TYR A 23 -12.59 -18.53 25.48
C TYR A 23 -11.38 -19.10 24.71
N TYR A 24 -10.40 -19.65 25.42
CA TYR A 24 -9.19 -20.18 24.78
C TYR A 24 -9.44 -21.47 24.00
N ALA A 25 -10.20 -22.42 24.54
CA ALA A 25 -10.55 -23.68 23.90
C ALA A 25 -11.26 -23.45 22.56
N SER A 26 -12.26 -22.56 22.54
CA SER A 26 -12.97 -22.20 21.31
C SER A 26 -12.04 -21.57 20.27
N LYS A 27 -11.13 -20.69 20.70
CA LYS A 27 -10.14 -20.05 19.83
C LYS A 27 -9.13 -21.05 19.28
N PHE A 28 -8.67 -21.98 20.11
CA PHE A 28 -7.71 -22.99 19.72
C PHE A 28 -8.31 -23.99 18.72
N LEU A 29 -9.55 -24.43 18.93
CA LEU A 29 -10.26 -25.31 18.00
C LEU A 29 -10.47 -24.65 16.64
N ARG A 30 -10.91 -23.38 16.61
CA ARG A 30 -11.07 -22.62 15.36
C ARG A 30 -9.75 -22.40 14.63
N GLN A 31 -8.68 -22.09 15.38
CA GLN A 31 -7.39 -21.69 14.81
C GLN A 31 -6.38 -22.84 14.72
N PHE A 32 -6.78 -24.09 14.99
CA PHE A 32 -5.86 -25.23 15.09
C PHE A 32 -5.09 -25.50 13.81
N GLN A 33 -5.67 -25.19 12.64
CA GLN A 33 -4.95 -25.29 11.36
C GLN A 33 -3.66 -24.46 11.32
N TYR A 34 -3.59 -23.39 12.12
CA TYR A 34 -2.44 -22.50 12.26
C TYR A 34 -1.54 -22.85 13.44
N THR A 35 -1.57 -24.08 13.96
CA THR A 35 -0.53 -24.61 14.86
C THR A 35 0.44 -25.54 14.14
N LYS A 36 0.13 -25.96 12.91
CA LYS A 36 1.01 -26.77 12.05
C LYS A 36 2.43 -26.17 12.01
N PRO A 37 3.51 -26.94 12.08
CA PRO A 37 4.86 -26.37 12.00
C PRO A 37 5.06 -25.58 10.70
N ALA A 38 5.91 -24.54 10.72
CA ALA A 38 6.12 -23.61 9.60
C ALA A 38 6.37 -24.32 8.25
N LYS A 39 7.18 -25.39 8.27
CA LYS A 39 7.47 -26.23 7.10
C LYS A 39 6.21 -26.85 6.48
N MET A 40 5.26 -27.31 7.31
CA MET A 40 3.97 -27.85 6.85
C MET A 40 3.00 -26.78 6.36
N ARG A 41 3.34 -25.49 6.51
CA ARG A 41 2.60 -24.35 5.94
C ARG A 41 3.28 -23.78 4.69
N GLY A 42 4.33 -24.42 4.18
CA GLY A 42 5.12 -23.91 3.05
C GLY A 42 6.02 -22.74 3.42
N LEU A 43 6.36 -22.58 4.71
CA LEU A 43 7.30 -21.56 5.18
C LEU A 43 8.66 -22.21 5.48
N ASP A 44 9.70 -21.77 4.78
CA ASP A 44 11.02 -22.40 4.77
C ASP A 44 11.80 -22.23 6.09
N GLY A 45 11.46 -21.22 6.90
CA GLY A 45 12.09 -20.96 8.19
C GLY A 45 11.13 -20.36 9.20
N ALA A 46 11.18 -20.83 10.46
CA ALA A 46 10.47 -20.22 11.57
C ALA A 46 11.13 -18.88 11.93
N THR A 47 10.72 -17.81 11.25
CA THR A 47 11.23 -16.44 11.44
C THR A 47 10.60 -15.71 12.63
N LEU A 48 10.03 -16.44 13.60
CA LEU A 48 9.33 -15.86 14.75
C LEU A 48 10.20 -14.84 15.50
N GLY A 49 11.48 -15.13 15.72
CA GLY A 49 12.41 -14.20 16.38
C GLY A 49 12.69 -12.91 15.58
N ILE A 50 12.66 -12.99 14.24
CA ILE A 50 12.76 -11.81 13.38
C ILE A 50 11.48 -10.98 13.50
N ILE A 51 10.32 -11.62 13.48
CA ILE A 51 9.03 -10.94 13.62
C ILE A 51 8.92 -10.26 14.99
N GLU A 52 9.27 -10.95 16.07
CA GLU A 52 9.22 -10.40 17.44
C GLU A 52 10.19 -9.22 17.63
N SER A 53 11.43 -9.36 17.15
CA SER A 53 12.43 -8.29 17.26
C SER A 53 12.06 -7.05 16.46
N GLN A 54 11.41 -7.21 15.29
CA GLN A 54 10.92 -6.09 14.48
C GLN A 54 9.64 -5.49 15.04
N HIS A 55 8.71 -6.32 15.53
CA HIS A 55 7.48 -5.85 16.17
C HIS A 55 7.79 -4.91 17.34
N ARG A 56 8.77 -5.27 18.19
CA ARG A 56 9.26 -4.41 19.27
C ARG A 56 9.70 -3.04 18.76
N LYS A 57 10.56 -2.97 17.73
CA LYS A 57 11.05 -1.70 17.15
C LYS A 57 9.91 -0.82 16.64
N ILE A 58 8.90 -1.43 16.01
CA ILE A 58 7.73 -0.73 15.50
C ILE A 58 6.88 -0.20 16.66
N THR A 59 6.51 -1.07 17.61
CA THR A 59 5.67 -0.70 18.76
C THR A 59 6.33 0.34 19.66
N TYR A 60 7.64 0.27 19.89
CA TYR A 60 8.35 1.28 20.68
C TYR A 60 8.32 2.66 20.01
N ARG A 61 8.47 2.73 18.68
CA ARG A 61 8.35 3.99 17.93
C ARG A 61 6.93 4.56 17.99
N MET A 62 5.90 3.71 18.10
CA MET A 62 4.52 4.14 18.34
C MET A 62 4.33 4.68 19.76
N LYS A 63 4.76 3.92 20.78
CA LYS A 63 4.53 4.25 22.20
C LYS A 63 5.31 5.48 22.67
N HIS A 64 6.58 5.63 22.26
CA HIS A 64 7.42 6.75 22.70
C HIS A 64 7.00 8.12 22.16
N ARG A 65 6.10 8.18 21.17
CA ARG A 65 5.55 9.45 20.66
C ARG A 65 4.13 9.73 21.17
N GLY A 66 3.55 8.86 22.01
CA GLY A 66 2.18 9.02 22.52
C GLY A 66 1.11 9.09 21.43
N MET A 67 1.39 8.59 20.21
CA MET A 67 0.56 8.82 19.04
C MET A 67 0.06 7.49 18.46
N TYR A 68 -1.26 7.33 18.42
CA TYR A 68 -1.89 6.26 17.63
C TYR A 68 -1.78 6.63 16.16
N TRP A 69 -1.04 5.82 15.39
CA TRP A 69 -0.99 6.01 13.94
C TRP A 69 -2.29 5.53 13.32
N SER A 70 -2.87 6.35 12.44
CA SER A 70 -3.89 5.86 11.51
C SER A 70 -3.29 4.73 10.66
N ARG A 71 -4.14 3.87 10.09
CA ARG A 71 -3.68 2.78 9.20
C ARG A 71 -2.72 3.28 8.11
N LYS A 72 -3.01 4.48 7.56
CA LYS A 72 -2.15 5.16 6.59
C LYS A 72 -0.81 5.58 7.21
N GLY A 73 -0.83 6.24 8.37
CA GLY A 73 0.39 6.66 9.07
C GLY A 73 1.30 5.49 9.45
N GLY A 74 0.73 4.35 9.87
CA GLY A 74 1.50 3.15 10.17
C GLY A 74 2.15 2.53 8.94
N LEU A 75 1.43 2.49 7.82
CA LEU A 75 1.97 1.99 6.56
C LEU A 75 3.08 2.89 6.03
N THR A 76 2.90 4.21 6.05
CA THR A 76 3.93 5.18 5.68
C THR A 76 5.18 5.03 6.54
N MET A 77 5.03 4.87 7.86
CA MET A 77 6.16 4.67 8.76
C MET A 77 6.89 3.34 8.52
N ALA A 78 6.15 2.25 8.27
CA ALA A 78 6.76 0.97 7.89
C ALA A 78 7.56 1.09 6.58
N GLN A 79 7.00 1.78 5.60
CA GLN A 79 7.66 2.03 4.32
C GLN A 79 8.91 2.90 4.48
N MET A 80 8.86 3.95 5.32
CA MET A 80 10.03 4.76 5.66
C MET A 80 11.13 3.93 6.33
N ILE A 81 10.79 3.01 7.24
CA ILE A 81 11.77 2.12 7.89
C ILE A 81 12.44 1.21 6.86
N LEU A 82 11.68 0.65 5.92
CA LEU A 82 12.23 -0.19 4.85
C LEU A 82 13.16 0.61 3.93
N LEU A 83 12.76 1.82 3.53
CA LEU A 83 13.58 2.71 2.70
C LEU A 83 14.84 3.18 3.42
N ALA A 84 14.77 3.41 4.74
CA ALA A 84 15.95 3.73 5.54
C ALA A 84 16.94 2.55 5.56
N HIS A 85 16.43 1.32 5.61
CA HIS A 85 17.29 0.13 5.59
C HIS A 85 17.93 -0.14 4.23
N LYS A 86 17.33 0.36 3.15
CA LYS A 86 17.85 0.28 1.78
C LYS A 86 18.69 1.49 1.35
N ASP A 87 18.93 2.45 2.25
CA ASP A 87 19.57 3.74 1.97
C ASP A 87 18.87 4.62 0.91
N GLU A 88 17.64 4.28 0.54
CA GLU A 88 16.81 4.99 -0.46
C GLU A 88 15.96 6.10 0.16
N LEU A 89 15.95 6.23 1.50
CA LEU A 89 15.11 7.22 2.19
C LEU A 89 15.45 8.66 1.78
N ARG A 90 16.73 8.94 1.52
CA ARG A 90 17.17 10.28 1.09
C ARG A 90 16.64 10.61 -0.30
N ASP A 91 16.60 9.64 -1.20
CA ASP A 91 16.04 9.81 -2.54
C ASP A 91 14.51 9.98 -2.50
N LEU A 92 13.82 9.27 -1.61
CA LEU A 92 12.39 9.54 -1.37
C LEU A 92 12.17 11.01 -0.98
N PHE A 93 12.98 11.57 -0.07
CA PHE A 93 12.80 12.94 0.39
C PHE A 93 13.43 14.01 -0.49
N PHE A 94 14.42 13.71 -1.32
CA PHE A 94 15.20 14.72 -2.04
C PHE A 94 15.53 14.34 -3.49
N GLY A 95 14.91 13.28 -4.01
CA GLY A 95 15.11 12.80 -5.37
C GLY A 95 14.53 13.73 -6.43
N SER A 96 15.01 13.55 -7.66
CA SER A 96 14.63 14.32 -8.85
C SER A 96 13.15 14.20 -9.20
N TRP A 97 12.47 13.14 -8.73
CA TRP A 97 11.02 12.94 -8.92
C TRP A 97 10.18 14.14 -8.43
N ARG A 98 10.70 14.94 -7.49
CA ARG A 98 10.03 16.15 -7.02
C ARG A 98 9.88 17.20 -8.10
N GLU A 99 10.89 17.36 -8.96
CA GLU A 99 10.86 18.30 -10.07
C GLU A 99 9.81 17.88 -11.09
N ASP A 100 9.71 16.58 -11.36
CA ASP A 100 8.67 16.02 -12.22
C ASP A 100 7.28 16.16 -11.61
N TYR A 101 7.13 15.90 -10.31
CA TYR A 101 5.88 16.08 -9.58
C TYR A 101 5.40 17.54 -9.57
N GLN A 102 6.31 18.52 -9.47
CA GLN A 102 5.96 19.93 -9.56
C GLN A 102 5.35 20.28 -10.93
N LYS A 103 5.87 19.72 -12.02
CA LYS A 103 5.31 19.90 -13.37
C LYS A 103 3.86 19.40 -13.41
N TYR A 104 3.59 18.20 -12.89
CA TYR A 104 2.22 17.65 -12.83
C TYR A 104 1.29 18.47 -11.94
N GLN A 105 1.75 18.93 -10.77
CA GLN A 105 0.93 19.76 -9.88
C GLN A 105 0.58 21.12 -10.51
N SER A 106 1.47 21.68 -11.34
CA SER A 106 1.19 22.90 -12.08
C SER A 106 0.09 22.68 -13.13
N LEU A 107 0.04 21.50 -13.76
CA LEU A 107 -0.98 21.11 -14.74
C LEU A 107 -2.35 20.87 -14.09
N GLU A 108 -2.41 20.25 -12.89
CA GLU A 108 -3.68 20.08 -12.16
C GLU A 108 -4.29 21.43 -11.73
N LYS A 109 -3.47 22.46 -11.51
CA LYS A 109 -3.94 23.82 -11.17
C LYS A 109 -4.41 24.62 -12.40
N LEU A 110 -4.13 24.15 -13.62
CA LEU A 110 -4.77 24.65 -14.82
C LEU A 110 -6.18 24.02 -14.92
N THR A 111 -7.15 24.66 -14.28
CA THR A 111 -8.56 24.34 -14.52
C THR A 111 -8.91 24.56 -15.99
N VAL A 112 -9.74 23.69 -16.56
CA VAL A 112 -10.24 23.79 -17.95
C VAL A 112 -10.78 25.19 -18.26
N GLU A 113 -11.37 25.87 -17.27
CA GLU A 113 -11.82 27.27 -17.35
C GLU A 113 -10.74 28.29 -17.76
N ARG A 114 -9.45 28.06 -17.45
CA ARG A 114 -8.36 28.95 -17.88
C ARG A 114 -7.92 28.71 -19.32
N VAL A 115 -8.07 27.49 -19.82
CA VAL A 115 -7.68 27.09 -21.18
C VAL A 115 -8.75 27.50 -22.20
N THR A 116 -10.03 27.53 -21.80
CA THR A 116 -11.16 27.83 -22.69
C THR A 116 -11.54 29.32 -22.75
N ARG A 117 -10.83 30.24 -22.07
CA ARG A 117 -11.02 31.68 -22.32
C ARG A 117 -10.25 32.06 -23.59
N PRO A 118 -10.90 32.29 -24.75
CA PRO A 118 -10.20 32.97 -25.82
C PRO A 118 -9.78 34.35 -25.30
N ALA A 119 -8.48 34.61 -25.27
CA ALA A 119 -7.99 35.98 -25.26
C ALA A 119 -8.75 36.72 -26.37
N ARG A 120 -9.27 37.92 -26.09
CA ARG A 120 -10.00 38.75 -27.06
C ARG A 120 -9.29 38.64 -28.41
N VAL A 121 -9.96 38.00 -29.38
CA VAL A 121 -9.43 37.82 -30.72
C VAL A 121 -9.21 39.21 -31.30
N ASP A 122 -7.95 39.62 -31.43
CA ASP A 122 -7.59 40.80 -32.22
C ASP A 122 -8.04 40.52 -33.66
N ARG A 123 -9.07 41.24 -34.10
CA ARG A 123 -9.75 41.04 -35.40
C ARG A 123 -8.91 41.50 -36.61
N THR A 124 -7.61 41.73 -36.44
CA THR A 124 -6.74 42.34 -37.46
C THR A 124 -5.68 41.38 -38.02
N LYS A 125 -5.67 40.11 -37.63
CA LYS A 125 -4.76 39.13 -38.23
C LYS A 125 -5.53 38.22 -39.17
N ASP A 126 -5.54 38.58 -40.45
CA ASP A 126 -5.94 37.71 -41.55
C ASP A 126 -4.91 36.59 -41.71
N TYR A 127 -5.20 35.44 -41.11
CA TYR A 127 -4.46 34.22 -41.41
C TYR A 127 -5.19 33.50 -42.53
N ASN A 128 -4.67 33.63 -43.76
CA ASN A 128 -5.06 32.75 -44.85
C ASN A 128 -4.42 31.38 -44.61
N LEU A 129 -5.17 30.47 -44.01
CA LEU A 129 -4.74 29.09 -43.79
C LEU A 129 -4.80 28.34 -45.13
N PRO A 130 -3.77 27.57 -45.51
CA PRO A 130 -3.85 26.74 -46.70
C PRO A 130 -4.95 25.69 -46.49
N THR A 131 -5.90 25.59 -47.42
CA THR A 131 -6.91 24.55 -47.39
C THR A 131 -6.24 23.20 -47.61
N PHE A 132 -6.48 22.27 -46.67
CA PHE A 132 -5.97 20.91 -46.75
C PHE A 132 -6.69 20.18 -47.89
N ASN A 133 -5.94 19.63 -48.86
CA ASN A 133 -6.52 18.89 -49.98
C ASN A 133 -7.08 17.55 -49.48
N GLU A 134 -8.40 17.36 -49.59
CA GLU A 134 -9.16 16.27 -48.99
C GLU A 134 -8.92 14.86 -49.60
N ASN A 135 -8.01 14.72 -50.57
CA ASN A 135 -7.81 13.46 -51.30
C ASN A 135 -6.70 12.53 -50.78
N PHE A 136 -6.31 12.61 -49.49
CA PHE A 136 -5.32 11.69 -48.94
C PHE A 136 -5.98 10.44 -48.33
N ASP A 137 -6.11 9.39 -49.14
CA ASP A 137 -6.62 8.08 -48.71
C ASP A 137 -5.55 7.29 -47.95
N TRP A 138 -5.85 6.97 -46.69
CA TRP A 138 -4.97 6.28 -45.75
C TRP A 138 -4.97 4.75 -45.92
N ARG A 139 -5.71 4.20 -46.89
CA ARG A 139 -5.87 2.76 -47.09
C ARG A 139 -5.11 2.20 -48.30
N MET A 140 -3.79 2.27 -48.35
CA MET A 140 -3.00 1.33 -49.16
C MET A 140 -1.68 0.97 -48.47
N GLY A 141 -1.76 0.03 -47.53
CA GLY A 141 -0.63 -0.82 -47.17
C GLY A 141 -0.54 -1.96 -48.19
N GLY A 142 0.47 -1.94 -49.05
CA GLY A 142 0.75 -3.05 -49.95
C GLY A 142 1.90 -2.77 -50.92
N LYS A 143 3.09 -3.29 -50.60
CA LYS A 143 4.20 -3.39 -51.57
C LYS A 143 3.74 -4.21 -52.79
N LYS A 144 4.04 -3.77 -54.01
CA LYS A 144 4.37 -4.69 -55.12
C LYS A 144 5.40 -4.05 -56.08
N LYS A 145 6.49 -4.83 -56.21
CA LYS A 145 7.53 -4.92 -57.24
C LYS A 145 8.31 -3.67 -57.61
#